data_AF-A0A183B444-F1
#
_entry.id   AF-A0A183B444-F1
#
_cell.length_a   1.000
_cell.length_b   1.000
_cell.length_c   1.000
_cell.angle_alpha   90.00
_cell.angle_beta   90.00
_cell.angle_gamma   90.00
#
_symmetry.space_group_name_H-M   'P 1'
#
loop_
_entity.id
_entity.type
_entity.pdbx_description
1 polymer ?
#
loop_
_entity_poly.entity_id
_entity_poly.type
_entity_poly.pdbx_seq_one_letter_code
_entity_poly.pdbx_strand_id
1 'polypeptide(L)'
;MRMYDAEFTDAQLLNQDISVDDTEAIAILESGTMFVDRNFVVPLPWKKGVNTGMGNYASALLRLNSLKRRLINDEALRFRYAQTMKITMEKGYAVPAPGEQLQCDFHPR
;
A
#
# COMPACT_ATOMS: atom_id res chain seq x y z
N MET A 1 31.17 -16.32 18.13
CA MET A 1 31.31 -16.06 16.68
C MET A 1 29.92 -16.17 16.08
N ARG A 2 29.29 -15.04 15.72
CA ARG A 2 27.87 -14.99 15.34
C ARG A 2 27.72 -15.44 13.89
N MET A 3 26.89 -16.44 13.66
CA MET A 3 26.61 -16.96 12.32
C MET A 3 25.91 -15.96 11.39
N TYR A 4 25.43 -14.84 11.95
CA TYR A 4 24.72 -13.79 11.20
C TYR A 4 25.63 -12.80 10.46
N ASP A 5 26.93 -12.75 10.77
CA ASP A 5 27.83 -11.78 10.12
C ASP A 5 28.16 -12.19 8.66
N ALA A 6 27.94 -13.45 8.28
CA ALA A 6 28.21 -13.97 6.95
C ALA A 6 26.99 -13.89 5.99
N GLU A 7 25.77 -13.70 6.50
CA GLU A 7 24.55 -13.71 5.68
C GLU A 7 24.31 -12.38 4.94
N PHE A 8 25.11 -11.35 5.22
CA PHE A 8 25.00 -10.01 4.63
C PHE A 8 26.31 -9.48 4.07
N THR A 9 27.27 -10.34 3.74
CA THR A 9 28.52 -9.91 3.05
C THR A 9 28.23 -9.26 1.69
N ASP A 10 27.14 -9.64 1.03
CA ASP A 10 26.69 -9.04 -0.22
C ASP A 10 26.24 -7.59 -0.04
N ALA A 11 25.72 -7.23 1.15
CA ALA A 11 25.37 -5.86 1.48
C ALA A 11 26.61 -4.98 1.71
N GLN A 12 27.77 -5.57 2.02
CA GLN A 12 29.06 -4.86 2.13
C GLN A 12 29.73 -4.68 0.76
N LEU A 13 29.32 -5.45 -0.25
CA LEU A 13 29.71 -5.29 -1.65
C LEU A 13 28.86 -4.25 -2.41
N LEU A 14 27.84 -3.63 -1.78
CA LEU A 14 27.02 -2.54 -2.38
C LEU A 14 27.78 -1.23 -2.67
N ASN A 15 29.11 -1.21 -2.52
CA ASN A 15 29.93 -0.17 -3.14
C ASN A 15 30.22 -0.46 -4.63
N GLN A 16 29.74 -1.59 -5.16
CA GLN A 16 29.77 -1.89 -6.60
C GLN A 16 28.55 -1.25 -7.27
N ASP A 17 28.82 -0.15 -7.96
CA ASP A 17 28.07 0.45 -9.07
C ASP A 17 26.55 0.25 -9.03
N ILE A 18 25.84 1.25 -8.52
CA ILE A 18 24.37 1.38 -8.63
C ILE A 18 24.00 1.17 -10.11
N SER A 19 23.13 0.20 -10.39
CA SER A 19 22.65 -0.06 -11.76
C SER A 19 21.96 1.19 -12.33
N VAL A 20 21.94 1.32 -13.66
CA VAL A 20 21.15 2.38 -14.32
C VAL A 20 19.67 2.27 -13.91
N ASP A 21 19.16 1.04 -13.77
CA ASP A 21 17.79 0.78 -13.33
C ASP A 21 17.56 1.20 -11.88
N ASP A 22 18.55 0.97 -11.00
CA ASP A 22 18.48 1.38 -9.59
C ASP A 22 18.56 2.90 -9.45
N THR A 23 19.39 3.54 -10.28
CA THR A 23 19.50 5.01 -10.33
C THR A 23 18.17 5.63 -10.78
N GLU A 24 17.53 5.03 -11.78
CA GLU A 24 16.22 5.48 -12.25
C GLU A 24 15.11 5.25 -11.21
N ALA A 25 15.15 4.12 -10.51
CA ALA A 25 14.24 3.81 -9.42
C ALA A 25 14.36 4.80 -8.25
N ILE A 26 15.60 5.15 -7.88
CA ILE A 26 15.89 6.18 -6.88
C ILE A 26 15.34 7.54 -7.35
N ALA A 27 15.62 7.94 -8.60
CA ALA A 27 15.14 9.21 -9.14
C ALA A 27 13.61 9.31 -9.16
N ILE A 28 12.91 8.21 -9.48
CA ILE A 28 11.43 8.14 -9.41
C ILE A 28 10.97 8.32 -7.97
N LEU A 29 11.58 7.63 -7.01
CA LEU A 29 11.21 7.70 -5.61
C LEU A 29 11.40 9.11 -5.03
N GLU A 30 12.57 9.71 -5.26
CA GLU A 30 12.92 11.05 -4.76
C GLU A 30 12.03 12.14 -5.36
N SER A 31 11.73 12.05 -6.66
CA SER A 31 10.94 13.08 -7.35
C SER A 31 9.44 13.00 -7.08
N GLY A 32 8.89 11.80 -6.83
CA GLY A 32 7.44 11.61 -6.70
C GLY A 32 6.93 11.37 -5.28
N THR A 33 7.81 11.15 -4.29
CA THR A 33 7.36 10.96 -2.90
C THR A 33 6.89 12.29 -2.32
N MET A 34 5.62 12.34 -1.90
CA MET A 34 5.01 13.54 -1.35
C MET A 34 4.16 13.22 -0.12
N PHE A 35 4.00 14.20 0.77
CA PHE A 35 3.13 14.07 1.94
C PHE A 35 1.81 14.81 1.70
N VAL A 36 0.71 14.08 1.62
CA VAL A 36 -0.63 14.59 1.30
C VAL A 36 -1.60 14.11 2.37
N ASP A 37 -2.36 15.03 2.96
CA ASP A 37 -3.45 14.71 3.90
C ASP A 37 -3.06 13.67 4.97
N ARG A 38 -1.92 13.91 5.64
CA ARG A 38 -1.31 13.06 6.69
C ARG A 38 -0.70 11.73 6.22
N ASN A 39 -0.67 11.46 4.93
CA ASN A 39 -0.15 10.21 4.36
C ASN A 39 1.01 10.47 3.41
N PHE A 40 1.95 9.52 3.32
CA PHE A 40 2.95 9.51 2.27
C PHE A 40 2.36 8.89 1.00
N VAL A 41 2.45 9.62 -0.11
CA VAL A 41 2.19 9.13 -1.45
C VAL A 41 3.55 8.84 -2.08
N VAL A 42 3.82 7.56 -2.34
CA VAL A 42 5.11 7.08 -2.85
C VAL A 42 4.89 6.50 -4.25
N PRO A 43 5.66 6.93 -5.28
CA PRO A 43 5.55 6.40 -6.63
C PRO A 43 6.16 5.00 -6.71
N LEU A 44 5.72 4.22 -7.69
CA LEU A 44 6.30 2.90 -7.93
C LEU A 44 7.67 3.05 -8.63
N PRO A 45 8.78 2.59 -8.03
CA PRO A 45 10.14 2.84 -8.54
C PRO A 45 10.41 2.27 -9.95
N TRP A 46 9.65 1.27 -10.38
CA TRP A 46 9.78 0.64 -11.70
C TRP A 46 8.78 1.15 -12.74
N LYS A 47 7.97 2.17 -12.41
CA LYS A 47 6.93 2.70 -13.31
C LYS A 47 7.33 4.06 -13.84
N LYS A 48 7.82 4.09 -15.08
CA LYS A 48 8.16 5.33 -15.80
C LYS A 48 6.88 6.11 -16.10
N GLY A 49 6.76 7.31 -15.53
CA GLY A 49 5.64 8.22 -15.74
C GLY A 49 4.79 8.45 -14.50
N VAL A 50 4.45 9.73 -14.27
CA VAL A 50 3.50 10.11 -13.24
C VAL A 50 2.13 9.61 -13.70
N ASN A 51 1.56 8.66 -12.95
CA ASN A 51 0.18 8.26 -13.15
C ASN A 51 -0.73 9.34 -12.53
N THR A 52 -0.57 10.60 -12.95
CA THR A 52 -1.28 11.78 -12.42
C THR A 52 -2.72 11.86 -12.95
N GLY A 53 -3.10 11.04 -13.92
CA GLY A 53 -4.32 11.25 -14.69
C GLY A 53 -5.57 10.55 -14.19
N MET A 54 -5.46 9.49 -13.37
CA MET A 54 -6.64 8.73 -13.01
C MET A 54 -6.49 8.14 -11.61
N GLY A 55 -7.22 8.72 -10.66
CA GLY A 55 -7.30 8.21 -9.30
C GLY A 55 -7.56 6.71 -9.29
N ASN A 56 -6.98 6.01 -8.30
CA ASN A 56 -7.13 4.57 -8.15
C ASN A 56 -8.56 4.13 -7.76
N TYR A 57 -9.52 5.05 -7.73
CA TYR A 57 -10.89 4.87 -7.29
C TYR A 57 -11.59 3.73 -8.02
N ALA A 58 -11.55 3.71 -9.37
CA ALA A 58 -12.20 2.66 -10.15
C ALA A 58 -11.64 1.27 -9.80
N SER A 59 -10.32 1.16 -9.68
CA SER A 59 -9.67 -0.09 -9.29
C SER A 59 -9.93 -0.46 -7.83
N ALA A 60 -10.02 0.51 -6.92
CA ALA A 60 -10.39 0.28 -5.52
C ALA A 60 -11.85 -0.20 -5.41
N LEU A 61 -12.76 0.40 -6.17
CA LEU A 61 -14.18 0.04 -6.22
C LEU A 61 -14.38 -1.38 -6.75
N LEU A 62 -13.67 -1.77 -7.83
CA LEU A 62 -13.70 -3.14 -8.35
C LEU A 62 -13.22 -4.15 -7.30
N ARG A 63 -12.13 -3.85 -6.60
CA ARG A 63 -11.59 -4.70 -5.53
C ARG A 63 -12.58 -4.82 -4.37
N LEU A 64 -13.20 -3.72 -3.95
CA LEU A 64 -14.22 -3.71 -2.90
C LEU A 64 -15.42 -4.58 -3.28
N ASN A 65 -15.95 -4.41 -4.49
CA ASN A 65 -17.09 -5.20 -4.97
C ASN A 65 -16.78 -6.70 -5.08
N SER A 66 -15.57 -7.05 -5.54
CA SER A 66 -15.10 -8.43 -5.57
C SER A 66 -15.02 -9.03 -4.16
N LEU A 67 -14.42 -8.30 -3.22
CA LEU A 67 -14.33 -8.71 -1.83
C LEU A 67 -15.73 -8.90 -1.21
N LYS A 68 -16.65 -7.96 -1.45
CA LYS A 68 -18.05 -8.06 -0.99
C LYS A 68 -18.69 -9.38 -1.46
N ARG A 69 -18.58 -9.72 -2.75
CA ARG A 69 -19.13 -10.98 -3.29
C ARG A 69 -18.51 -12.21 -2.61
N ARG A 70 -17.19 -12.20 -2.41
CA ARG A 70 -16.49 -13.31 -1.74
C ARG A 70 -16.95 -13.48 -0.29
N LEU A 71 -17.11 -12.38 0.45
CA LEU A 71 -17.57 -12.43 1.84
C LEU A 71 -19.04 -12.86 1.98
N ILE A 72 -19.88 -12.62 0.96
CA ILE A 72 -21.25 -13.13 0.93
C ILE A 72 -21.26 -14.65 0.69
N ASN A 73 -20.41 -15.12 -0.21
CA ASN A 73 -20.43 -16.52 -0.66
C ASN A 73 -19.61 -17.47 0.22
N ASP A 74 -18.62 -16.97 0.97
CA ASP A 74 -17.73 -17.77 1.83
C ASP A 74 -17.84 -17.31 3.29
N GLU A 75 -18.56 -18.11 4.08
CA GLU A 75 -18.80 -17.83 5.50
C GLU A 75 -17.54 -17.91 6.36
N ALA A 76 -16.65 -18.86 6.08
CA ALA A 76 -15.41 -19.03 6.83
C ALA A 76 -14.45 -17.85 6.58
N LEU A 77 -14.41 -17.35 5.34
CA LEU A 77 -13.72 -16.11 5.01
C LEU A 77 -14.35 -14.90 5.71
N ARG A 78 -15.68 -14.79 5.70
CA ARG A 78 -16.41 -13.71 6.38
C ARG A 78 -16.08 -13.64 7.86
N PHE A 79 -16.09 -14.78 8.55
CA PHE A 79 -15.78 -14.85 9.97
C PHE A 79 -14.35 -14.40 10.28
N ARG A 80 -13.35 -14.94 9.56
CA ARG A 80 -11.94 -14.55 9.72
C ARG A 80 -11.70 -13.08 9.43
N TYR A 81 -12.35 -12.56 8.38
CA TYR A 81 -12.25 -11.15 8.01
C TYR A 81 -12.80 -10.24 9.13
N ALA A 82 -13.98 -10.55 9.68
CA ALA A 82 -14.59 -9.79 10.76
C ALA A 82 -13.71 -9.80 12.03
N GLN A 83 -13.17 -10.96 12.42
CA GLN A 83 -12.26 -11.06 13.56
C GLN A 83 -10.99 -10.23 13.34
N THR A 84 -10.41 -10.30 12.14
CA THR A 84 -9.20 -9.55 11.81
C THR A 84 -9.44 -8.05 11.87
N MET A 85 -10.56 -7.56 11.32
CA MET A 85 -10.92 -6.15 11.37
C MET A 85 -11.13 -5.64 12.80
N LYS A 86 -11.74 -6.47 13.66
CA LYS A 86 -11.87 -6.14 15.08
C LYS A 86 -10.49 -5.94 15.74
N ILE A 87 -9.56 -6.89 15.54
CA ILE A 87 -8.19 -6.80 16.09
C ILE A 87 -7.45 -5.57 15.54
N THR A 88 -7.60 -5.27 14.25
CA THR A 88 -6.98 -4.10 13.62
C THR A 88 -7.48 -2.79 14.24
N MET A 89 -8.78 -2.69 14.54
CA MET A 89 -9.37 -1.55 15.25
C MET A 89 -8.90 -1.47 16.71
N GLU A 90 -8.90 -2.60 17.43
CA GLU A 90 -8.43 -2.67 18.83
C GLU A 90 -6.96 -2.27 18.97
N LYS A 91 -6.12 -2.59 17.98
CA LYS A 91 -4.71 -2.17 17.93
C LYS A 91 -4.52 -0.71 17.48
N GLY A 92 -5.58 -0.01 17.09
CA GLY A 92 -5.51 1.38 16.61
C GLY A 92 -4.89 1.54 15.22
N TYR A 93 -4.76 0.46 14.44
CA TYR A 93 -4.27 0.55 13.06
C TYR A 93 -5.32 1.07 12.08
N ALA A 94 -6.60 0.99 12.46
CA ALA A 94 -7.71 1.52 11.71
C ALA A 94 -8.72 2.17 12.65
N VAL A 95 -9.39 3.21 12.17
CA VAL A 95 -10.42 3.97 12.91
C VAL A 95 -11.69 3.94 12.07
N PRO A 96 -12.89 3.90 12.67
CA PRO A 96 -14.13 4.04 11.92
C PRO A 96 -14.11 5.32 11.09
N ALA A 97 -14.57 5.23 9.85
CA ALA A 97 -14.71 6.40 9.00
C ALA A 97 -15.76 7.35 9.62
N PRO A 98 -15.52 8.68 9.62
CA PRO A 98 -16.51 9.68 9.98
C PRO A 98 -17.84 9.47 9.26
N GLY A 99 -18.94 9.78 9.95
CA GLY A 99 -20.30 9.56 9.44
C GLY A 99 -20.58 10.27 8.11
N GLU A 100 -19.92 11.40 7.85
CA GLU A 100 -20.08 12.14 6.58
C GLU A 100 -19.54 11.35 5.37
N GLN A 101 -18.56 10.46 5.58
CA GLN A 101 -17.95 9.64 4.53
C GLN A 101 -18.72 8.34 4.26
N LEU A 102 -19.73 8.02 5.06
CA LEU A 102 -20.56 6.82 4.91
C LEU A 102 -21.75 7.03 3.96
N GLN A 103 -21.96 8.25 3.47
CA GLN A 103 -23.04 8.56 2.54
C GLN A 103 -22.76 7.92 1.17
N CYS A 104 -23.79 7.33 0.55
CA CYS A 104 -23.68 6.68 -0.76
C CYS A 104 -23.18 7.62 -1.87
N ASP A 105 -23.38 8.92 -1.69
CA ASP A 105 -23.02 9.97 -2.66
C ASP A 105 -21.66 10.64 -2.34
N PHE A 106 -20.90 10.09 -1.38
CA PHE A 106 -19.60 10.63 -1.03
C PHE A 106 -18.57 10.32 -2.12
N HIS A 107 -18.24 11.34 -2.92
CA HIS A 107 -17.09 11.34 -3.80
C HIS A 107 -15.93 12.06 -3.11
N PRO A 108 -14.87 11.35 -2.68
CA PRO A 108 -13.66 12.02 -2.24
C PRO A 108 -13.12 12.86 -3.40
N ARG A 109 -12.87 14.15 -3.14
CA ARG A 109 -12.25 15.07 -4.10
C ARG A 109 -10.81 14.68 -4.39
#